data_AF-A0A840V3I4-F1
#
_entry.id   AF-A0A840V3I4-F1
#
_cell.length_a   1.000
_cell.length_b   1.000
_cell.length_c   1.000
_cell.angle_alpha   90.00
_cell.angle_beta   90.00
_cell.angle_gamma   90.00
#
_symmetry.space_group_name_H-M   'P 1'
#
loop_
_entity.id
_entity.type
_entity.pdbx_description
1 polymer ?
#
loop_
_entity_poly.entity_id
_entity_poly.type
_entity_poly.pdbx_seq_one_letter_code
_entity_poly.pdbx_strand_id
1 'polypeptide(L)'
;MMTIVKRWSAGVGAMDALTGLMLVFWPGWVLSLLGIGEVGPESWVWVRWIGVFVGSVGFSYGWVWRGAREAEAVWGWTAMVRAWVAVFVTVNVLSGRLETAWVGVAATDGVVGIVQFYGIRKRWCR
;
A
#
# COMPACT_ATOMS: atom_id res chain seq x y z
N MET A 1 16.96 16.57 0.38
CA MET A 1 15.64 15.94 0.62
C MET A 1 15.66 14.43 0.36
N MET A 2 16.49 13.96 -0.58
CA MET A 2 16.70 12.54 -0.87
C MET A 2 16.87 11.61 0.36
N THR A 3 17.56 12.03 1.42
CA THR A 3 17.69 11.24 2.65
C THR A 3 16.34 10.98 3.33
N ILE A 4 15.43 11.95 3.32
CA ILE A 4 14.06 11.82 3.85
C ILE A 4 13.26 10.87 2.95
N VAL A 5 13.37 11.01 1.62
CA VAL A 5 12.73 10.11 0.65
C VAL A 5 13.14 8.66 0.89
N LYS A 6 14.44 8.39 1.08
CA LYS A 6 14.95 7.04 1.36
C LYS A 6 14.42 6.49 2.68
N ARG A 7 14.42 7.28 3.75
CA ARG A 7 13.88 6.86 5.07
C ARG A 7 12.38 6.60 5.01
N TRP A 8 11.63 7.49 4.36
CA TRP A 8 10.19 7.32 4.14
C TRP A 8 9.89 6.04 3.37
N SER A 9 10.60 5.84 2.26
CA SER A 9 10.44 4.65 1.40
C SER A 9 10.83 3.37 2.13
N ALA A 10 11.85 3.41 3.00
CA ALA A 10 12.20 2.27 3.85
C ALA A 10 11.06 1.91 4.80
N GLY A 11 10.48 2.90 5.49
CA GLY A 11 9.38 2.67 6.44
C GLY A 11 8.12 2.14 5.75
N VAL A 12 7.63 2.88 4.75
CA VAL A 12 6.41 2.52 4.00
C VAL A 12 6.61 1.21 3.22
N GLY A 13 7.76 1.05 2.57
CA GLY A 13 8.08 -0.16 1.82
C GLY A 13 8.20 -1.39 2.70
N ALA A 14 8.81 -1.28 3.89
CA ALA A 14 8.86 -2.38 4.84
C ALA A 14 7.46 -2.75 5.37
N MET A 15 6.63 -1.74 5.69
CA MET A 15 5.25 -1.96 6.12
C MET A 15 4.44 -2.73 5.07
N ASP A 16 4.46 -2.29 3.81
CA ASP A 16 3.78 -2.96 2.70
C ASP A 16 4.36 -4.36 2.46
N ALA A 17 5.69 -4.50 2.44
CA ALA A 17 6.35 -5.79 2.20
C ALA A 17 5.97 -6.82 3.25
N LEU A 18 6.03 -6.43 4.53
CA LEU A 18 5.64 -7.29 5.65
C LEU A 18 4.15 -7.62 5.61
N THR A 19 3.29 -6.64 5.35
CA THR A 19 1.84 -6.85 5.26
C THR A 19 1.50 -7.79 4.11
N GLY A 20 2.12 -7.61 2.96
CA GLY A 20 1.96 -8.48 1.80
C GLY A 20 2.42 -9.91 2.07
N LEU A 21 3.62 -10.09 2.64
CA LEU A 21 4.11 -11.41 3.04
C LEU A 21 3.18 -12.08 4.05
N MET A 22 2.71 -11.34 5.06
CA MET A 22 1.77 -11.86 6.05
C MET A 22 0.42 -12.22 5.43
N LEU A 23 -0.08 -11.47 4.44
CA LEU A 23 -1.30 -11.84 3.70
C LEU A 23 -1.11 -13.09 2.84
N VAL A 24 0.11 -13.35 2.33
CA VAL A 24 0.39 -14.58 1.59
C VAL A 24 0.37 -15.81 2.50
N PHE A 25 1.02 -15.73 3.66
CA PHE A 25 1.25 -16.89 4.53
C PHE A 25 0.23 -17.03 5.67
N TRP A 26 -0.23 -15.92 6.25
CA TRP A 26 -1.14 -15.85 7.40
C TRP A 26 -2.28 -14.83 7.20
N PRO A 27 -3.08 -14.92 6.12
CA PRO A 27 -4.08 -13.91 5.79
C PRO A 27 -5.14 -13.70 6.89
N GLY A 28 -5.62 -14.77 7.53
CA GLY A 28 -6.63 -14.65 8.58
C GLY A 28 -6.15 -13.85 9.79
N TRP A 29 -4.87 -13.98 10.15
CA TRP A 29 -4.28 -13.20 11.24
C TRP A 29 -4.19 -11.71 10.88
N VAL A 30 -3.78 -11.38 9.66
CA VAL A 30 -3.74 -9.99 9.19
C VAL A 30 -5.14 -9.37 9.17
N LEU A 31 -6.13 -10.08 8.63
CA LEU A 31 -7.51 -9.60 8.59
C LEU A 31 -8.07 -9.38 10.00
N SER A 32 -7.80 -10.31 10.92
CA SER A 32 -8.18 -10.16 12.33
C SER A 32 -7.55 -8.94 12.99
N LEU A 33 -6.25 -8.66 12.73
CA LEU A 33 -5.59 -7.44 13.22
C LEU A 33 -6.21 -6.16 12.67
N LEU A 34 -6.66 -6.20 11.42
CA LEU A 34 -7.36 -5.08 10.78
C LEU A 34 -8.84 -4.98 11.22
N GLY A 35 -9.30 -5.90 12.06
CA GLY A 35 -10.70 -5.97 12.50
C GLY A 35 -11.67 -6.32 11.36
N ILE A 36 -11.17 -6.95 10.29
CA ILE A 36 -11.97 -7.41 9.15
C ILE A 36 -12.46 -8.83 9.44
N GLY A 37 -13.75 -9.08 9.19
CA GLY A 37 -14.40 -10.38 9.38
C GLY A 37 -13.76 -11.52 8.57
N GLU A 38 -14.09 -12.75 8.95
CA GLU A 38 -13.66 -13.94 8.20
C GLU A 38 -14.21 -13.91 6.77
N VAL A 39 -13.34 -14.23 5.82
CA VAL A 39 -13.68 -14.38 4.40
C VAL A 39 -13.99 -15.83 4.10
N GLY A 40 -14.90 -16.06 3.16
CA GLY A 40 -15.29 -17.40 2.73
C GLY A 40 -14.09 -18.19 2.17
N PRO A 41 -14.10 -19.53 2.27
CA PRO A 41 -12.99 -20.38 1.84
C PRO A 41 -12.53 -20.16 0.40
N GLU A 42 -13.47 -19.83 -0.49
CA GLU A 42 -13.24 -19.53 -1.90
C GLU A 42 -12.47 -18.22 -2.14
N SER A 43 -12.47 -17.31 -1.16
CA SER A 43 -11.86 -16.00 -1.26
C SER A 43 -10.37 -15.99 -0.85
N TRP A 44 -9.89 -17.01 -0.14
CA TRP A 44 -8.51 -17.06 0.38
C TRP A 44 -7.43 -16.98 -0.71
N VAL A 45 -7.68 -17.58 -1.88
CA VAL A 45 -6.73 -17.50 -3.00
C VAL A 45 -6.54 -16.05 -3.45
N TRP A 46 -7.62 -15.26 -3.50
CA TRP A 46 -7.59 -13.87 -3.89
C TRP A 46 -6.94 -12.99 -2.83
N VAL A 47 -7.18 -13.27 -1.54
CA VAL A 47 -6.51 -12.54 -0.44
C VAL A 47 -5.01 -12.76 -0.47
N ARG A 48 -4.56 -14.01 -0.65
CA ARG A 48 -3.12 -14.31 -0.78
C ARG A 48 -2.52 -13.67 -2.03
N TRP A 49 -3.26 -13.67 -3.13
CA TRP A 49 -2.85 -13.00 -4.37
C TRP A 49 -2.71 -11.48 -4.19
N ILE A 50 -3.64 -10.84 -3.48
CA ILE A 50 -3.51 -9.43 -3.05
C ILE A 50 -2.24 -9.26 -2.21
N GLY A 51 -1.95 -10.18 -1.30
CA GLY A 51 -0.71 -10.20 -0.53
C GLY A 51 0.55 -10.18 -1.41
N VAL A 52 0.58 -10.96 -2.50
CA VAL A 52 1.70 -10.94 -3.46
C VAL A 52 1.86 -9.54 -4.09
N PHE A 53 0.78 -8.89 -4.48
CA PHE A 53 0.85 -7.53 -5.03
C PHE A 53 1.32 -6.51 -4.01
N VAL A 54 0.71 -6.50 -2.81
CA VAL A 54 1.08 -5.57 -1.73
C VAL A 54 2.55 -5.76 -1.36
N GLY A 55 3.01 -7.01 -1.27
CA GLY A 55 4.41 -7.34 -1.02
C GLY A 55 5.33 -6.82 -2.12
N SER A 56 4.95 -7.02 -3.39
CA SER A 56 5.70 -6.54 -4.55
C SER A 56 5.80 -5.01 -4.59
N VAL A 57 4.72 -4.30 -4.26
CA VAL A 57 4.71 -2.84 -4.10
C VAL A 57 5.66 -2.43 -2.98
N GLY A 58 5.63 -3.10 -1.83
CA GLY A 58 6.55 -2.85 -0.72
C GLY A 58 8.02 -3.00 -1.12
N PHE A 59 8.37 -4.08 -1.82
CA PHE A 59 9.74 -4.28 -2.31
C PHE A 59 10.16 -3.26 -3.36
N SER A 60 9.23 -2.75 -4.18
CA SER A 60 9.54 -1.75 -5.21
C SER A 60 10.12 -0.45 -4.65
N TYR A 61 9.80 -0.10 -3.39
CA TYR A 61 10.44 1.02 -2.67
C TYR A 61 11.96 0.86 -2.57
N GLY A 62 12.50 -0.35 -2.66
CA GLY A 62 13.94 -0.62 -2.75
C GLY A 62 14.65 0.09 -3.91
N TRP A 63 13.95 0.49 -4.96
CA TRP A 63 14.58 1.18 -6.08
C TRP A 63 14.94 2.64 -5.79
N VAL A 64 14.43 3.26 -4.72
CA VAL A 64 14.81 4.65 -4.39
C VAL A 64 16.30 4.81 -4.07
N TRP A 65 16.99 3.71 -3.74
CA TRP A 65 18.43 3.71 -3.51
C TRP A 65 19.27 3.73 -4.79
N ARG A 66 18.67 3.44 -5.96
CA ARG A 66 19.37 3.44 -7.25
C ARG A 66 19.62 4.84 -7.80
N GLY A 67 18.77 5.80 -7.46
CA GLY A 67 18.92 7.17 -7.93
C GLY A 67 17.66 8.01 -7.81
N ALA A 68 17.81 9.30 -8.13
CA ALA A 68 16.75 10.30 -8.11
C ALA A 68 15.59 9.95 -9.06
N ARG A 69 15.92 9.52 -10.28
CA ARG A 69 14.96 9.15 -11.31
C ARG A 69 14.13 7.93 -10.91
N GLU A 70 14.78 6.92 -10.35
CA GLU A 70 14.12 5.71 -9.85
C GLU A 70 13.24 6.01 -8.65
N ALA A 71 13.69 6.89 -7.74
CA ALA A 71 12.87 7.34 -6.62
C ALA A 71 11.59 8.05 -7.08
N GLU A 72 11.70 8.95 -8.06
CA GLU A 72 10.54 9.65 -8.64
C GLU A 72 9.59 8.68 -9.35
N ALA A 73 10.12 7.72 -10.11
CA ALA A 73 9.32 6.71 -10.80
C ALA A 73 8.56 5.79 -9.82
N VAL A 74 9.24 5.31 -8.78
CA VAL A 74 8.62 4.48 -7.73
C VAL A 74 7.52 5.27 -7.02
N TRP A 75 7.83 6.48 -6.54
CA TRP A 75 6.84 7.29 -5.83
C TRP A 75 5.63 7.61 -6.72
N GLY A 76 5.85 7.83 -8.02
CA GLY A 76 4.78 8.10 -8.97
C GLY A 76 3.88 6.89 -9.16
N TRP A 77 4.48 5.72 -9.36
CA TRP A 77 3.76 4.47 -9.51
C TRP A 77 2.99 4.10 -8.25
N THR A 78 3.63 4.14 -7.08
CA THR A 78 2.98 3.75 -5.82
C THR A 78 1.90 4.75 -5.40
N ALA A 79 2.10 6.05 -5.63
CA ALA A 79 1.06 7.04 -5.35
C ALA A 79 -0.18 6.80 -6.20
N MET A 80 -0.01 6.47 -7.47
CA MET A 80 -1.11 6.13 -8.37
C MET A 80 -1.85 4.88 -7.92
N VAL A 81 -1.14 3.78 -7.63
CA VAL A 81 -1.74 2.53 -7.14
C VAL A 81 -2.53 2.78 -5.86
N ARG A 82 -1.94 3.49 -4.89
CA ARG A 82 -2.61 3.81 -3.62
C ARG A 82 -3.85 4.67 -3.80
N ALA A 83 -3.82 5.65 -4.71
CA ALA A 83 -5.00 6.43 -5.03
C ALA A 83 -6.15 5.56 -5.59
N TRP A 84 -5.82 4.63 -6.49
CA TRP A 84 -6.82 3.68 -7.01
C TRP A 84 -7.37 2.75 -5.93
N VAL A 85 -6.53 2.21 -5.05
CA VAL A 85 -6.97 1.38 -3.93
C VAL A 85 -7.86 2.18 -2.98
N ALA A 86 -7.46 3.40 -2.60
CA ALA A 86 -8.25 4.27 -1.73
C ALA A 86 -9.63 4.58 -2.32
N VAL A 87 -9.70 4.90 -3.63
CA VAL A 87 -10.98 5.13 -4.32
C VAL A 87 -11.82 3.86 -4.36
N PHE A 88 -11.24 2.73 -4.77
CA PHE A 88 -11.95 1.45 -4.87
C PHE A 88 -12.55 1.03 -3.53
N VAL A 89 -11.74 1.07 -2.46
CA VAL A 89 -12.19 0.68 -1.12
C VAL A 89 -13.27 1.65 -0.63
N THR A 90 -13.08 2.96 -0.79
CA THR A 90 -14.06 3.97 -0.37
C THR A 90 -15.42 3.74 -1.05
N VAL A 91 -15.44 3.53 -2.37
CA VAL A 91 -16.68 3.30 -3.12
C VAL A 91 -17.38 2.03 -2.64
N ASN A 92 -16.64 0.95 -2.38
CA ASN A 92 -17.24 -0.32 -1.96
C ASN A 92 -17.73 -0.29 -0.50
N VAL A 93 -17.06 0.45 0.40
CA VAL A 93 -17.56 0.68 1.76
C VAL A 93 -18.84 1.52 1.71
N LEU A 94 -18.85 2.64 0.97
CA LEU A 94 -20.04 3.50 0.84
C LEU A 94 -21.22 2.77 0.17
N SER A 95 -20.94 1.79 -0.68
CA SER A 95 -21.96 0.94 -1.32
C SER A 95 -22.43 -0.22 -0.43
N GLY A 96 -21.91 -0.37 0.79
CA GLY A 96 -22.23 -1.49 1.68
C GLY A 96 -21.70 -2.86 1.21
N ARG A 97 -20.75 -2.89 0.28
CA ARG A 97 -20.12 -4.12 -0.24
C ARG A 97 -18.89 -4.55 0.56
N LEU A 98 -18.27 -3.62 1.27
CA LEU A 98 -17.14 -3.87 2.17
C LEU A 98 -17.47 -3.38 3.58
N GLU A 99 -16.94 -4.08 4.58
CA GLU A 99 -17.04 -3.69 5.99
C GLU A 99 -16.37 -2.34 6.25
N THR A 100 -16.88 -1.60 7.25
CA THR A 100 -16.34 -0.30 7.65
C THR A 100 -14.89 -0.37 8.16
N ALA A 101 -14.44 -1.53 8.62
CA ALA A 101 -13.04 -1.78 9.00
C ALA A 101 -12.05 -1.44 7.86
N TRP A 102 -12.46 -1.58 6.60
CA TRP A 102 -11.65 -1.25 5.43
C TRP A 102 -11.37 0.25 5.24
N VAL A 103 -12.10 1.13 5.92
CA VAL A 103 -11.86 2.59 5.85
C VAL A 103 -10.43 2.93 6.30
N GLY A 104 -9.88 2.18 7.27
CA GLY A 104 -8.50 2.37 7.71
C GLY A 104 -7.50 2.21 6.56
N VAL A 105 -7.68 1.16 5.74
CA VAL A 105 -6.84 0.90 4.56
C VAL A 105 -6.94 2.05 3.56
N ALA A 106 -8.16 2.48 3.21
CA ALA A 106 -8.37 3.59 2.30
C ALA A 106 -7.75 4.90 2.79
N ALA A 107 -7.87 5.19 4.09
CA ALA A 107 -7.30 6.37 4.71
C ALA A 107 -5.76 6.34 4.69
N THR A 108 -5.15 5.20 5.07
CA THR A 108 -3.69 5.04 5.05
C THR A 108 -3.14 5.16 3.63
N ASP A 109 -3.76 4.50 2.65
CA ASP A 109 -3.35 4.60 1.24
C ASP A 109 -3.51 6.01 0.69
N GLY A 110 -4.63 6.67 0.99
CA GLY A 110 -4.88 8.05 0.59
C GLY A 110 -3.82 9.01 1.14
N VAL A 111 -3.51 8.94 2.44
CA VAL A 111 -2.50 9.80 3.08
C VAL A 111 -1.11 9.56 2.49
N VAL A 112 -0.68 8.30 2.38
CA VAL A 112 0.65 7.98 1.83
C VAL A 112 0.75 8.41 0.36
N GLY A 113 -0.29 8.18 -0.44
CA GLY A 113 -0.36 8.61 -1.83
C GLY A 113 -0.29 10.13 -1.99
N ILE A 114 -0.99 10.89 -1.14
CA ILE A 114 -0.94 12.37 -1.13
C ILE A 114 0.47 12.85 -0.80
N VAL A 115 1.12 12.29 0.23
CA VAL A 115 2.50 12.67 0.60
C VAL A 115 3.47 12.41 -0.55
N GLN A 116 3.34 11.27 -1.22
CA GLN A 116 4.20 10.93 -2.37
C GLN A 116 3.99 11.87 -3.55
N PHE A 117 2.73 12.14 -3.91
CA PHE A 117 2.41 13.08 -4.98
C PHE A 117 2.91 14.49 -4.68
N TYR A 118 2.72 14.96 -3.44
CA TYR A 118 3.23 16.25 -2.99
C TYR A 118 4.77 16.31 -3.04
N GLY A 119 5.45 15.26 -2.56
CA GLY A 119 6.90 15.20 -2.56
C GLY A 119 7.50 15.20 -3.97
N ILE A 120 6.86 14.52 -4.92
CA ILE A 120 7.24 14.60 -6.35
C ILE A 120 7.07 16.03 -6.87
N ARG A 121 5.91 16.66 -6.63
CA ARG A 121 5.64 18.04 -7.06
C ARG A 121 6.65 19.05 -6.48
N LYS A 122 7.12 18.81 -5.26
CA LYS A 122 8.15 19.60 -4.58
C LYS A 122 9.58 19.17 -4.91
N ARG A 123 9.78 18.23 -5.85
CA ARG A 123 11.10 17.74 -6.30
C ARG A 123 11.94 17.15 -5.17
N TRP A 124 11.31 16.48 -4.21
CA TRP A 124 12.01 15.83 -3.09
C TRP A 124 12.94 14.69 -3.54
N CYS A 125 12.64 14.09 -4.69
CA CYS A 125 13.43 13.04 -5.31
C CYS A 125 14.62 13.57 -6.15
N ARG A 126 14.82 14.88 -6.26
CA ARG A 126 16.01 15.46 -6.93
C ARG A 126 17.16 15.69 -5.97
#